data_AF-M4DA41-F1
#
_entry.id   AF-M4DA41-F1
#
_cell.length_a   1.000
_cell.length_b   1.000
_cell.length_c   1.000
_cell.angle_alpha   90.00
_cell.angle_beta   90.00
_cell.angle_gamma   90.00
#
_symmetry.space_group_name_H-M   'P 1'
#
loop_
_entity.id
_entity.type
_entity.pdbx_description
1 polymer ?
#
loop_
_entity_poly.entity_id
_entity_poly.type
_entity_poly.pdbx_seq_one_letter_code
_entity_poly.pdbx_strand_id
1 'polypeptide(L)'
;MSHALCPWNTYAFGCVKSESSCHNYKILRVSSYYENSERYVFNFEIYELSSDSWRVLDGVTDKWRLHHSDDVVSLKGNAYWMHKDREAGHNVLLSFDFTAEVFVSFPLPDQSDDDRRDLAMSVVREEHLAVLHHNTGTFLTEMNVWLSNKIDEAKEVSWSKFLVVSFHNFKYPRYPKEMNFWVDDENKVVVTCVRDINHCDHVYIVGEDLHKHVYEVANDTWIWPCFLSYVPSLCHIPKAKEE
;
A
#
# COMPACT_ATOMS: atom_id res chain seq x y z
N MET A 1 31.58 12.95 17.09
CA MET A 1 30.67 11.78 17.07
C MET A 1 29.52 12.15 16.16
N SER A 2 29.53 11.68 14.91
CA SER A 2 28.38 11.83 14.02
C SER A 2 27.27 10.93 14.54
N HIS A 3 26.12 11.51 14.86
CA HIS A 3 24.90 10.72 15.01
C HIS A 3 24.54 10.24 13.61
N ALA A 4 24.95 9.01 13.26
CA ALA A 4 24.36 8.33 12.11
C ALA A 4 22.88 8.16 12.44
N LEU A 5 22.03 8.93 11.75
CA LEU A 5 20.59 8.76 11.79
C LEU A 5 20.29 7.32 11.38
N CYS A 6 19.51 6.60 12.20
CA CYS A 6 19.15 5.22 11.90
C CYS A 6 18.45 5.16 10.54
N PRO A 7 18.90 4.30 9.60
CA PRO A 7 18.24 4.14 8.33
C PRO A 7 16.86 3.54 8.55
N TRP A 8 15.86 4.13 7.90
CA TRP A 8 14.51 3.59 7.84
C TRP A 8 14.47 2.46 6.84
N ASN A 9 13.68 1.43 7.11
CA ASN A 9 13.62 0.25 6.25
C ASN A 9 12.16 -0.09 5.95
N THR A 10 11.86 -0.22 4.66
CA THR A 10 10.61 -0.77 4.14
C THR A 10 10.94 -2.08 3.44
N TYR A 11 10.09 -3.08 3.65
CA TYR A 11 10.26 -4.40 3.03
C TYR A 11 9.04 -4.72 2.18
N ALA A 12 9.27 -5.28 1.00
CA ALA A 12 8.22 -5.75 0.12
C ALA A 12 8.51 -7.19 -0.30
N PHE A 13 7.45 -8.00 -0.32
CA PHE A 13 7.55 -9.41 -0.68
C PHE A 13 7.02 -9.64 -2.09
N GLY A 14 7.77 -10.40 -2.89
CA GLY A 14 7.45 -10.71 -4.26
C GLY A 14 7.73 -12.16 -4.63
N CYS A 15 7.18 -12.58 -5.75
CA CYS A 15 7.26 -13.95 -6.23
C CYS A 15 7.40 -13.97 -7.75
N VAL A 16 8.49 -14.55 -8.23
CA VAL A 16 8.70 -14.78 -9.65
C VAL A 16 8.23 -16.19 -10.01
N LYS A 17 7.31 -16.30 -10.96
CA LYS A 17 6.90 -17.58 -11.52
C LYS A 17 8.04 -18.14 -12.37
N SER A 18 8.55 -19.31 -12.04
CA SER A 18 9.48 -20.06 -12.88
C SER A 18 8.77 -21.22 -13.60
N GLU A 19 9.39 -21.71 -14.69
CA GLU A 19 8.90 -22.90 -15.41
C GLU A 19 8.98 -24.18 -14.57
N SER A 20 9.88 -24.22 -13.58
CA SER A 20 9.86 -25.22 -12.51
C SER A 20 8.85 -24.79 -11.45
N SER A 21 8.12 -25.75 -10.88
CA SER A 21 7.06 -25.58 -9.86
C SER A 21 7.48 -24.89 -8.55
N CYS A 22 8.73 -24.44 -8.43
CA CYS A 22 9.26 -23.76 -7.26
C CYS A 22 9.19 -22.24 -7.47
N HIS A 23 8.21 -21.59 -6.86
CA HIS A 23 8.13 -20.13 -6.80
C HIS A 23 9.43 -19.54 -6.24
N ASN A 24 10.09 -18.67 -7.01
CA ASN A 24 11.27 -17.94 -6.56
C ASN A 24 10.81 -16.68 -5.84
N TYR A 25 10.71 -16.80 -4.53
CA TYR A 25 10.38 -15.68 -3.66
C TYR A 25 11.56 -14.74 -3.50
N LYS A 26 11.25 -13.45 -3.46
CA LYS A 26 12.23 -12.38 -3.28
C LYS A 26 11.72 -11.38 -2.23
N ILE A 27 12.65 -10.77 -1.51
CA ILE A 27 12.35 -9.70 -0.55
C ILE A 27 13.11 -8.46 -1.02
N LEU A 28 12.38 -7.42 -1.38
CA LEU A 28 12.94 -6.10 -1.60
C LEU A 28 13.07 -5.41 -0.24
N ARG A 29 14.26 -4.88 0.03
CA ARG A 29 14.51 -3.94 1.13
C ARG A 29 14.82 -2.59 0.52
N VAL A 30 14.02 -1.60 0.88
CA VAL A 30 14.28 -0.19 0.63
C VAL A 30 14.76 0.42 1.92
N SER A 31 16.00 0.87 1.95
CA SER A 31 16.53 1.62 3.08
C SER A 31 16.75 3.07 2.71
N SER A 32 16.44 3.97 3.64
CA SER A 32 16.61 5.39 3.42
C SER A 32 17.25 6.08 4.61
N TYR A 33 18.17 6.99 4.34
CA TYR A 33 18.86 7.76 5.37
C TYR A 33 19.30 9.13 4.85
N TYR A 34 19.56 10.01 5.79
CA TYR A 34 20.20 11.29 5.51
C TYR A 34 21.71 11.10 5.53
N GLU A 35 22.37 11.23 4.38
CA GLU A 35 23.84 11.25 4.30
C GLU A 35 24.41 12.52 4.96
N ASN A 36 23.66 13.61 4.87
CA ASN A 36 23.88 14.89 5.53
C ASN A 36 22.53 15.62 5.67
N SER A 37 22.50 16.88 6.12
CA SER A 37 21.25 17.64 6.32
C SER A 37 20.46 17.92 5.04
N GLU A 38 21.01 17.63 3.86
CA GLU A 38 20.44 18.05 2.56
C GLU A 38 20.14 16.87 1.63
N ARG A 39 20.86 15.76 1.77
CA ARG A 39 20.76 14.62 0.87
C ARG A 39 20.13 13.41 1.55
N TYR A 40 18.94 13.06 1.06
CA TYR A 40 18.27 11.81 1.39
C TYR A 40 18.66 10.76 0.34
N VAL A 41 19.23 9.64 0.80
CA VAL A 41 19.73 8.55 -0.04
C VAL A 41 18.82 7.34 0.12
N PHE A 42 18.56 6.65 -0.97
CA PHE A 42 17.85 5.37 -0.99
C PHE A 42 18.79 4.27 -1.45
N ASN A 43 18.80 3.16 -0.72
CA ASN A 43 19.45 1.94 -1.15
C ASN A 43 18.40 0.85 -1.34
N PHE A 44 18.55 0.11 -2.42
CA PHE A 44 17.68 -0.99 -2.79
C PHE A 44 18.50 -2.28 -2.74
N GLU A 45 18.05 -3.22 -1.94
CA GLU A 45 18.65 -4.55 -1.82
C GLU A 45 17.56 -5.59 -2.06
N ILE A 46 17.91 -6.69 -2.71
CA ILE A 46 17.00 -7.80 -2.94
C ILE A 46 17.60 -9.07 -2.36
N TYR A 47 16.80 -9.78 -1.57
CA TYR A 47 17.09 -11.11 -1.11
C TYR A 47 16.39 -12.11 -2.03
N GLU A 48 17.12 -13.12 -2.48
CA GLU A 48 16.58 -14.22 -3.27
C GLU A 48 16.60 -15.50 -2.44
N LEU A 49 15.42 -16.10 -2.21
CA LEU A 49 15.31 -17.31 -1.40
C LEU A 49 16.02 -18.51 -2.04
N SER A 50 16.10 -18.53 -3.37
CA SER A 50 16.73 -19.62 -4.13
C SER A 50 18.25 -19.67 -3.93
N SER A 51 18.90 -18.52 -3.76
CA SER A 51 20.35 -18.41 -3.52
C SER A 51 20.71 -18.15 -2.06
N ASP A 52 19.70 -17.95 -1.20
CA ASP A 52 19.87 -17.57 0.21
C ASP A 52 20.84 -16.38 0.39
N SER A 53 20.67 -15.34 -0.42
CA SER A 53 21.61 -14.22 -0.43
C SER A 53 20.94 -12.88 -0.74
N TRP A 54 21.50 -11.83 -0.14
CA TRP A 54 21.20 -10.44 -0.46
C TRP A 54 22.14 -9.95 -1.56
N ARG A 55 21.61 -9.13 -2.47
CA ARG A 55 22.41 -8.32 -3.39
C ARG A 55 21.87 -6.91 -3.54
N VAL A 56 22.74 -5.99 -3.87
CA VAL A 56 22.37 -4.60 -4.18
C VAL A 56 21.71 -4.56 -5.56
N LEU A 57 20.65 -3.75 -5.69
CA LEU A 57 20.00 -3.44 -6.96
C LEU A 57 20.60 -2.17 -7.55
N ASP A 58 21.67 -2.33 -8.32
CA ASP A 58 22.31 -1.23 -9.04
C ASP A 58 21.43 -0.74 -10.20
N GLY A 59 21.31 0.57 -10.39
CA GLY A 59 20.56 1.18 -11.51
C GLY A 59 19.07 1.42 -11.26
N VAL A 60 18.57 1.10 -10.06
CA VAL A 60 17.26 1.61 -9.61
C VAL A 60 17.36 3.12 -9.41
N THR A 61 16.43 3.87 -9.99
CA THR A 61 16.46 5.33 -9.94
C THR A 61 16.11 5.87 -8.56
N ASP A 62 16.93 6.81 -8.07
CA ASP A 62 16.66 7.64 -6.88
C ASP A 62 15.45 8.57 -7.06
N LYS A 63 14.79 8.56 -8.23
CA LYS A 63 13.57 9.32 -8.50
C LYS A 63 12.48 8.99 -7.49
N TRP A 64 12.37 7.72 -7.08
CA TRP A 64 11.30 7.25 -6.22
C TRP A 64 11.64 7.51 -4.75
N ARG A 65 11.28 8.69 -4.26
CA ARG A 65 11.45 9.06 -2.85
C ARG A 65 10.38 8.41 -1.97
N LEU A 66 10.57 7.13 -1.66
CA LEU A 66 9.64 6.37 -0.83
C LEU A 66 9.63 6.94 0.60
N HIS A 67 8.44 7.21 1.15
CA HIS A 67 8.29 7.81 2.47
C HIS A 67 7.94 6.73 3.50
N HIS A 68 8.09 7.07 4.78
CA HIS A 68 7.62 6.21 5.87
C HIS A 68 6.10 6.12 5.78
N SER A 69 5.55 4.94 6.04
CA SER A 69 4.11 4.60 6.02
C SER A 69 3.46 4.34 4.67
N ASP A 70 4.22 4.03 3.61
CA ASP A 70 3.60 3.63 2.34
C ASP A 70 2.93 2.26 2.53
N ASP A 71 1.60 2.20 2.44
CA ASP A 71 0.80 0.97 2.47
C ASP A 71 1.23 0.06 1.31
N VAL A 72 2.20 -0.83 1.58
CA VAL A 72 2.68 -1.79 0.61
C VAL A 72 1.73 -2.98 0.58
N VAL A 73 1.20 -3.29 -0.59
CA VAL A 73 0.44 -4.51 -0.83
C VAL A 73 1.12 -5.38 -1.88
N SER A 74 1.06 -6.69 -1.70
CA SER A 74 1.57 -7.66 -2.68
C SER A 74 0.42 -8.26 -3.47
N LEU A 75 0.54 -8.28 -4.80
CA LEU A 75 -0.45 -8.86 -5.70
C LEU A 75 0.23 -9.49 -6.91
N LYS A 76 -0.15 -10.72 -7.26
CA LYS A 76 0.37 -11.47 -8.42
C LYS A 76 1.91 -11.53 -8.50
N GLY A 77 2.58 -11.53 -7.35
CA GLY A 77 4.04 -11.64 -7.26
C GLY A 77 4.79 -10.31 -7.30
N ASN A 78 4.08 -9.19 -7.48
CA ASN A 78 4.64 -7.84 -7.42
C ASN A 78 4.16 -7.11 -6.17
N ALA A 79 4.86 -6.02 -5.84
CA ALA A 79 4.50 -5.16 -4.73
C ALA A 79 4.11 -3.77 -5.23
N TYR A 80 3.14 -3.16 -4.57
CA TYR A 80 2.51 -1.92 -4.96
C TYR A 80 2.42 -0.99 -3.74
N TRP A 81 2.65 0.30 -3.95
CA TRP A 81 2.46 1.35 -2.95
C TRP A 81 1.94 2.62 -3.61
N MET A 82 1.31 3.45 -2.79
CA MET A 82 1.00 4.82 -3.14
C MET A 82 2.28 5.66 -3.08
N HIS A 83 2.52 6.50 -4.07
CA HIS A 83 3.72 7.35 -4.11
C HIS A 83 3.37 8.77 -4.56
N LYS A 84 3.93 9.77 -3.89
CA LYS A 84 3.83 11.17 -4.32
C LYS A 84 4.96 11.50 -5.29
N ASP A 85 4.66 11.59 -6.58
CA ASP A 85 5.62 12.08 -7.58
C ASP A 85 5.76 13.60 -7.40
N ARG A 86 6.83 14.00 -6.71
CA ARG A 86 7.12 15.41 -6.41
C ARG A 86 7.50 16.24 -7.65
N GLU A 87 8.00 15.60 -8.70
CA GLU A 87 8.34 16.28 -9.95
C GLU A 87 7.08 16.58 -10.74
N ALA A 88 6.16 15.61 -10.77
CA ALA A 88 4.90 15.73 -11.49
C ALA A 88 3.77 16.38 -10.68
N GLY A 89 3.96 16.56 -9.36
CA GLY A 89 3.04 17.26 -8.46
C GLY A 89 1.79 16.44 -8.06
N HIS A 90 1.73 15.15 -8.37
CA HIS A 90 0.56 14.31 -8.12
C HIS A 90 0.94 12.92 -7.59
N ASN A 91 -0.05 12.21 -7.03
CA ASN A 91 0.13 10.85 -6.54
C ASN A 91 0.01 9.83 -7.69
N VAL A 92 0.82 8.77 -7.62
CA VAL A 92 0.85 7.65 -8.56
C VAL A 92 0.77 6.33 -7.80
N LEU A 93 0.31 5.28 -8.48
CA LEU A 93 0.51 3.91 -8.01
C LEU A 93 1.89 3.46 -8.49
N LEU A 94 2.78 3.11 -7.57
CA LEU A 94 4.12 2.66 -7.90
C LEU A 94 4.22 1.16 -7.59
N SER A 95 4.69 0.40 -8.57
CA SER A 95 4.91 -1.04 -8.49
C SER A 95 6.40 -1.34 -8.57
N PHE A 96 6.84 -2.39 -7.89
CA PHE A 96 8.09 -3.06 -8.20
C PHE A 96 7.82 -4.41 -8.83
N ASP A 97 8.25 -4.55 -10.08
CA ASP A 97 8.22 -5.79 -10.81
C ASP A 97 9.38 -6.67 -10.35
N PHE A 98 9.12 -7.76 -9.63
CA PHE A 98 10.17 -8.65 -9.12
C PHE A 98 10.80 -9.54 -10.20
N THR A 99 10.17 -9.65 -11.37
CA THR A 99 10.68 -10.40 -12.51
C THR A 99 11.68 -9.55 -13.29
N ALA A 100 11.33 -8.31 -13.59
CA ALA A 100 12.18 -7.36 -14.30
C ALA A 100 13.10 -6.53 -13.38
N GLU A 101 12.83 -6.53 -12.08
CA GLU A 101 13.55 -5.79 -11.03
C GLU A 101 13.59 -4.28 -11.25
N VAL A 102 12.45 -3.74 -11.68
CA VAL A 102 12.28 -2.32 -11.98
C VAL A 102 11.03 -1.76 -11.33
N PHE A 103 11.09 -0.46 -11.04
CA PHE A 103 9.94 0.32 -10.61
C PHE A 103 9.12 0.77 -11.82
N VAL A 104 7.80 0.60 -11.74
CA VAL A 104 6.84 1.01 -12.77
C VAL A 104 5.74 1.85 -12.13
N SER A 105 5.49 3.04 -12.66
CA SER A 105 4.42 3.93 -12.19
C SER A 105 3.17 3.80 -13.06
N PHE A 106 2.01 3.80 -12.42
CA PHE A 106 0.70 3.80 -13.05
C PHE A 106 -0.12 5.01 -12.56
N PRO A 107 -1.01 5.54 -13.40
CA PRO A 107 -1.92 6.60 -13.00
C PRO A 107 -2.91 6.11 -11.94
N LEU A 108 -3.24 7.00 -11.00
CA LEU A 108 -4.35 6.79 -10.06
C LEU A 108 -5.71 7.10 -10.69
N PRO A 109 -6.82 6.60 -10.11
CA PRO A 109 -8.17 6.84 -10.62
C PRO A 109 -8.57 8.32 -10.68
N ASP A 110 -8.02 9.15 -9.79
CA ASP A 110 -8.29 10.57 -9.70
C ASP A 110 -6.96 11.30 -9.49
N GLN A 111 -6.51 12.04 -10.51
CA GLN A 111 -5.23 12.76 -10.54
C GLN A 111 -5.32 14.20 -10.02
N SER A 112 -6.36 14.59 -9.28
CA SER A 112 -6.41 15.98 -8.80
C SER A 112 -5.21 16.33 -7.90
N ASP A 113 -4.68 17.53 -8.09
CA ASP A 113 -3.51 18.11 -7.41
C ASP A 113 -3.71 18.45 -5.92
N ASP A 114 -4.76 17.94 -5.27
CA ASP A 114 -5.02 18.26 -3.86
C ASP A 114 -4.16 17.40 -2.93
N ASP A 115 -3.19 18.04 -2.29
CA ASP A 115 -2.31 17.48 -1.26
C ASP A 115 -3.04 17.04 0.03
N ARG A 116 -4.36 17.26 0.13
CA ARG A 116 -5.19 16.95 1.31
C ARG A 116 -5.96 15.63 1.20
N ARG A 117 -5.42 14.66 0.46
CA ARG A 117 -6.11 13.39 0.21
C ARG A 117 -5.50 12.29 1.04
N ASP A 118 -6.33 11.68 1.88
CA ASP A 118 -5.96 10.43 2.54
C ASP A 118 -6.32 9.28 1.59
N LEU A 119 -5.28 8.58 1.15
CA LEU A 119 -5.36 7.45 0.24
C LEU A 119 -4.93 6.21 1.00
N ALA A 120 -5.74 5.16 0.89
CA ALA A 120 -5.40 3.83 1.38
C ALA A 120 -5.49 2.83 0.23
N MET A 121 -4.75 1.74 0.32
CA MET A 121 -4.77 0.66 -0.66
C MET A 121 -5.06 -0.71 -0.03
N SER A 122 -5.76 -1.56 -0.78
CA SER A 122 -5.99 -2.97 -0.40
C SER A 122 -5.97 -3.86 -1.64
N VAL A 123 -5.91 -5.18 -1.42
CA VAL A 123 -6.10 -6.21 -2.45
C VAL A 123 -7.50 -6.83 -2.32
N VAL A 124 -8.14 -7.13 -3.45
CA VAL A 124 -9.47 -7.75 -3.51
C VAL A 124 -9.38 -9.04 -4.32
N ARG A 125 -9.78 -10.16 -3.70
CA ARG A 125 -9.80 -11.52 -4.28
C ARG A 125 -8.49 -12.00 -4.91
N GLU A 126 -7.35 -11.42 -4.53
CA GLU A 126 -6.07 -11.69 -5.18
C GLU A 126 -6.07 -11.39 -6.69
N GLU A 127 -6.97 -10.54 -7.18
CA GLU A 127 -7.10 -10.20 -8.61
C GLU A 127 -6.99 -8.69 -8.86
N HIS A 128 -7.52 -7.89 -7.94
CA HIS A 128 -7.67 -6.45 -8.10
C HIS A 128 -6.94 -5.67 -7.00
N LEU A 129 -6.46 -4.48 -7.34
CA LEU A 129 -6.14 -3.45 -6.37
C LEU A 129 -7.39 -2.63 -6.08
N ALA A 130 -7.56 -2.24 -4.82
CA ALA A 130 -8.54 -1.26 -4.40
C ALA A 130 -7.84 0.00 -3.89
N VAL A 131 -8.34 1.16 -4.29
CA VAL A 131 -7.91 2.46 -3.75
C VAL A 131 -9.11 3.14 -3.12
N LEU A 132 -8.96 3.49 -1.85
CA LEU A 132 -9.93 4.29 -1.11
C LEU A 132 -9.40 5.72 -1.06
N HIS A 133 -10.24 6.65 -1.50
CA HIS A 133 -9.96 8.06 -1.53
C HIS A 133 -10.93 8.80 -0.60
N HIS A 134 -10.37 9.36 0.48
CA HIS A 134 -11.10 10.20 1.42
C HIS A 134 -10.72 11.68 1.20
N ASN A 135 -11.66 12.47 0.67
CA ASN A 135 -11.44 13.89 0.43
C ASN A 135 -11.49 14.67 1.75
N THR A 136 -10.34 14.98 2.37
CA THR A 136 -10.32 15.79 3.59
C THR A 136 -10.40 17.29 3.31
N GLY A 137 -10.80 18.06 4.31
CA GLY A 137 -10.67 19.52 4.31
C GLY A 137 -11.66 20.30 3.43
N THR A 138 -12.37 19.66 2.51
CA THR A 138 -13.49 20.26 1.77
C THR A 138 -14.82 20.04 2.52
N PHE A 139 -15.89 20.69 2.07
CA PHE A 139 -17.27 20.36 2.52
C PHE A 139 -17.76 19.03 1.94
N LEU A 140 -16.93 18.32 1.16
CA LEU A 140 -17.25 17.03 0.59
C LEU A 140 -17.15 15.98 1.69
N THR A 141 -18.28 15.39 1.99
CA THR A 141 -18.47 14.33 2.97
C THR A 141 -18.56 13.00 2.23
N GLU A 142 -17.63 12.72 1.31
CA GLU A 142 -17.67 11.52 0.50
C GLU A 142 -16.34 10.76 0.50
N MET A 143 -16.45 9.43 0.56
CA MET A 143 -15.37 8.49 0.33
C MET A 143 -15.64 7.74 -0.97
N ASN A 144 -14.67 7.73 -1.86
CA ASN A 144 -14.74 7.01 -3.11
C ASN A 144 -13.83 5.78 -3.04
N VAL A 145 -14.34 4.63 -3.45
CA VAL A 145 -13.56 3.40 -3.59
C VAL A 145 -13.52 3.01 -5.05
N TRP A 146 -12.31 2.72 -5.53
CA TRP A 146 -12.01 2.34 -6.90
C TRP A 146 -11.41 0.95 -6.93
N LEU A 147 -11.77 0.17 -7.93
CA LEU A 147 -11.16 -1.13 -8.21
C LEU A 147 -10.42 -1.06 -9.54
N SER A 148 -9.21 -1.64 -9.56
CA SER A 148 -8.49 -1.84 -10.80
C SER A 148 -9.18 -2.92 -11.65
N ASN A 149 -8.86 -2.96 -12.93
CA ASN A 149 -8.97 -4.20 -13.71
C ASN A 149 -8.10 -5.32 -13.10
N LYS A 150 -8.31 -6.56 -13.55
CA LYS A 150 -7.48 -7.69 -13.13
C LYS A 150 -6.02 -7.46 -13.54
N ILE A 151 -5.12 -7.56 -12.56
CA ILE A 151 -3.72 -7.16 -12.73
C ILE A 151 -2.91 -8.11 -13.62
N ASP A 152 -3.26 -9.40 -13.66
CA ASP A 152 -2.54 -10.41 -14.46
C ASP A 152 -3.01 -10.55 -15.91
N GLU A 153 -4.17 -9.99 -16.26
CA GLU A 153 -4.75 -10.08 -17.60
C GLU A 153 -4.43 -8.87 -18.49
N ALA A 154 -4.10 -7.73 -17.89
CA ALA A 154 -3.95 -6.46 -18.61
C ALA A 154 -2.51 -5.93 -18.61
N LYS A 155 -2.11 -5.32 -19.73
CA LYS A 155 -0.80 -4.64 -19.85
C LYS A 155 -0.75 -3.30 -19.10
N GLU A 156 -1.91 -2.72 -18.81
CA GLU A 156 -2.06 -1.41 -18.19
C GLU A 156 -3.07 -1.50 -17.04
N VAL A 157 -2.85 -0.68 -16.00
CA VAL A 157 -3.77 -0.55 -14.87
C VAL A 157 -4.82 0.51 -15.22
N SER A 158 -6.09 0.10 -15.17
CA SER A 158 -7.25 0.97 -15.36
C SER A 158 -8.17 0.84 -14.16
N TRP A 159 -8.93 1.91 -13.88
CA TRP A 159 -9.74 2.00 -12.66
C TRP A 159 -11.21 2.16 -12.99
N SER A 160 -12.05 1.52 -12.17
CA SER A 160 -13.49 1.66 -12.19
C SER A 160 -13.98 2.09 -10.81
N LYS A 161 -14.93 3.03 -10.77
CA LYS A 161 -15.52 3.47 -9.51
C LYS A 161 -16.42 2.36 -8.98
N PHE A 162 -16.11 1.86 -7.79
CA PHE A 162 -16.80 0.72 -7.18
C PHE A 162 -17.88 1.17 -6.20
N LEU A 163 -17.55 2.12 -5.32
CA LEU A 163 -18.47 2.58 -4.28
C LEU A 163 -18.25 4.07 -3.98
N VAL A 164 -19.34 4.79 -3.72
CA VAL A 164 -19.32 6.14 -3.12
C VAL A 164 -20.09 6.07 -1.82
N VAL A 165 -19.46 6.49 -0.73
CA VAL A 165 -20.07 6.52 0.61
C VAL A 165 -20.22 7.97 1.02
N SER A 166 -21.44 8.35 1.40
CA SER A 166 -21.79 9.70 1.80
C SER A 166 -21.94 9.81 3.31
N PHE A 167 -21.11 10.64 3.93
CA PHE A 167 -21.04 10.89 5.37
C PHE A 167 -22.03 11.97 5.85
N HIS A 168 -23.01 12.38 5.02
CA HIS A 168 -23.97 13.42 5.41
C HIS A 168 -24.79 13.06 6.65
N ASN A 169 -25.09 11.77 6.82
CA ASN A 169 -26.00 11.28 7.87
C ASN A 169 -25.28 10.51 8.99
N PHE A 170 -23.95 10.44 8.98
CA PHE A 170 -23.20 9.77 10.06
C PHE A 170 -21.81 10.37 10.28
N LYS A 171 -21.30 10.21 11.51
CA LYS A 171 -20.01 10.76 11.91
C LYS A 171 -18.88 9.83 11.48
N TYR A 172 -18.11 10.25 10.48
CA TYR A 172 -16.82 9.66 10.10
C TYR A 172 -15.68 10.63 10.45
N PRO A 173 -14.48 10.16 10.85
CA PRO A 173 -13.36 11.04 11.15
C PRO A 173 -12.98 11.90 9.96
N ARG A 174 -13.01 13.23 10.13
CA ARG A 174 -12.73 14.20 9.05
C ARG A 174 -11.26 14.26 8.65
N TYR A 175 -10.38 13.90 9.57
CA TYR A 175 -8.93 13.95 9.43
C TYR A 175 -8.37 12.64 9.98
N PRO A 176 -8.41 11.55 9.21
CA PRO A 176 -7.76 10.32 9.61
C PRO A 176 -6.23 10.54 9.64
N LYS A 177 -5.57 10.09 10.70
CA LYS A 177 -4.10 10.01 10.74
C LYS A 177 -3.61 8.85 9.87
N GLU A 178 -4.34 7.75 9.92
CA GLU A 178 -4.08 6.50 9.21
C GLU A 178 -5.41 5.82 8.89
N MET A 179 -5.42 5.04 7.81
CA MET A 179 -6.59 4.32 7.38
C MET A 179 -6.21 3.03 6.65
N ASN A 180 -6.80 1.93 7.08
CA ASN A 180 -6.78 0.65 6.37
C ASN A 180 -8.20 0.25 6.02
N PHE A 181 -8.37 -0.56 4.98
CA PHE A 181 -9.70 -1.04 4.61
C PHE A 181 -9.67 -2.40 3.94
N TRP A 182 -10.83 -3.05 3.96
CA TRP A 182 -11.10 -4.28 3.23
C TRP A 182 -12.38 -4.11 2.41
N VAL A 183 -12.45 -4.79 1.27
CA VAL A 183 -13.57 -4.69 0.33
C VAL A 183 -14.25 -6.05 0.21
N ASP A 184 -15.56 -6.04 0.45
CA ASP A 184 -16.49 -7.08 0.01
C ASP A 184 -17.10 -6.63 -1.32
N ASP A 185 -16.53 -7.10 -2.41
CA ASP A 185 -16.98 -6.79 -3.77
C ASP A 185 -18.30 -7.50 -4.14
N GLU A 186 -18.59 -8.64 -3.53
CA GLU A 186 -19.85 -9.37 -3.71
C GLU A 186 -21.03 -8.58 -3.14
N ASN A 187 -20.89 -8.08 -1.91
CA ASN A 187 -21.94 -7.34 -1.22
C ASN A 187 -21.87 -5.83 -1.42
N LYS A 188 -20.86 -5.33 -2.14
CA LYS A 188 -20.57 -3.89 -2.30
C LYS A 188 -20.42 -3.14 -0.97
N VAL A 189 -19.65 -3.74 -0.06
CA VAL A 189 -19.41 -3.23 1.29
C VAL A 189 -17.92 -3.02 1.51
N VAL A 190 -17.59 -1.99 2.28
CA VAL A 190 -16.22 -1.68 2.69
C VAL A 190 -16.14 -1.65 4.20
N VAL A 191 -15.14 -2.31 4.75
CA VAL A 191 -14.82 -2.24 6.17
C VAL A 191 -13.61 -1.34 6.32
N THR A 192 -13.74 -0.22 7.03
CA THR A 192 -12.61 0.69 7.27
C THR A 192 -12.17 0.62 8.72
N CYS A 193 -10.87 0.74 8.93
CA CYS A 193 -10.29 0.98 10.24
C CYS A 193 -9.46 2.24 10.15
N VAL A 194 -9.77 3.19 11.03
CA VAL A 194 -9.30 4.56 10.92
C VAL A 194 -8.89 5.06 12.29
N ARG A 195 -7.72 5.69 12.36
CA ARG A 195 -7.26 6.39 13.56
C ARG A 195 -7.52 7.87 13.39
N ASP A 196 -8.28 8.47 14.31
CA ASP A 196 -8.55 9.90 14.28
C ASP A 196 -7.40 10.74 14.88
N ILE A 197 -7.50 12.06 14.78
CA ILE A 197 -6.51 12.99 15.34
C ILE A 197 -6.33 12.87 16.86
N ASN A 198 -7.35 12.38 17.58
CA ASN A 198 -7.34 12.18 19.03
C ASN A 198 -6.81 10.80 19.42
N HIS A 199 -6.26 10.04 18.47
CA HIS A 199 -5.78 8.67 18.69
C HIS A 199 -6.92 7.70 19.07
N CYS A 200 -8.15 7.96 18.62
CA CYS A 200 -9.22 6.98 18.69
C CYS A 200 -9.19 6.09 17.45
N ASP A 201 -9.16 4.79 17.66
CA ASP A 201 -9.32 3.80 16.60
C ASP A 201 -10.81 3.52 16.41
N HIS A 202 -11.26 3.62 15.16
CA HIS A 202 -12.64 3.35 14.77
C HIS A 202 -12.70 2.22 13.75
N VAL A 203 -13.75 1.42 13.81
CA VAL A 203 -14.09 0.45 12.76
C VAL A 203 -15.48 0.76 12.22
N TYR A 204 -15.57 0.91 10.90
CA TYR A 204 -16.83 1.12 10.20
C TYR A 204 -17.09 0.02 9.19
N ILE A 205 -18.37 -0.28 8.98
CA ILE A 205 -18.86 -1.06 7.84
C ILE A 205 -19.75 -0.11 7.05
N VAL A 206 -19.37 0.16 5.80
CA VAL A 206 -20.01 1.16 4.95
C VAL A 206 -20.36 0.60 3.56
N GLY A 207 -21.45 1.09 2.99
CA GLY A 207 -21.98 0.76 1.66
C GLY A 207 -22.79 1.94 1.13
N GLU A 208 -23.52 1.78 0.02
CA GLU A 208 -24.30 2.87 -0.60
C GLU A 208 -25.37 3.43 0.37
N ASP A 209 -26.08 2.53 1.06
CA ASP A 209 -27.10 2.86 2.07
C ASP A 209 -26.79 2.24 3.45
N LEU A 210 -25.58 1.73 3.64
CA LEU A 210 -25.16 1.07 4.87
C LEU A 210 -24.12 1.91 5.59
N HIS A 211 -24.39 2.28 6.83
CA HIS A 211 -23.45 3.03 7.66
C HIS A 211 -23.50 2.49 9.08
N LYS A 212 -22.49 1.71 9.47
CA LYS A 212 -22.41 1.12 10.79
C LYS A 212 -21.07 1.42 11.42
N HIS A 213 -21.09 2.14 12.54
CA HIS A 213 -19.95 2.29 13.43
C HIS A 213 -19.92 1.06 14.36
N VAL A 214 -18.93 0.20 14.17
CA VAL A 214 -18.84 -1.09 14.87
C VAL A 214 -18.12 -0.95 16.20
N TYR A 215 -17.05 -0.15 16.22
CA TYR A 215 -16.15 -0.07 17.35
C TYR A 215 -15.47 1.29 17.40
N GLU A 216 -15.26 1.80 18.61
CA GLU A 216 -14.51 3.02 18.92
C GLU A 216 -13.73 2.76 20.21
N VAL A 217 -12.42 3.00 20.19
CA VAL A 217 -11.59 2.93 21.39
C VAL A 217 -10.55 4.05 21.37
N ALA A 218 -10.42 4.76 22.48
CA ALA A 218 -9.28 5.63 22.69
C ALA A 218 -8.02 4.77 22.86
N ASN A 219 -7.04 4.95 21.98
CA ASN A 219 -5.84 4.13 21.95
C ASN A 219 -4.59 5.02 21.98
N ASP A 220 -3.93 5.13 23.14
CA ASP A 220 -2.65 5.83 23.26
C ASP A 220 -1.45 5.02 22.73
N THR A 221 -1.69 3.88 22.06
CA THR A 221 -0.60 3.08 21.51
C THR A 221 -0.10 3.60 20.16
N TRP A 222 1.21 3.46 19.97
CA TRP A 222 1.88 3.72 18.70
C TRP A 222 1.65 2.62 17.67
N ILE A 223 0.94 1.55 18.05
CA ILE A 223 0.63 0.42 17.16
C ILE A 223 -0.59 0.78 16.34
N TRP A 224 -0.43 0.81 15.04
CA TRP A 224 -1.47 1.16 14.09
C TRP A 224 -2.51 0.05 13.96
N PRO A 225 -3.80 0.39 13.80
CA PRO A 225 -4.81 -0.62 13.59
C PRO A 225 -4.69 -1.19 12.16
N CYS A 226 -4.33 -2.46 12.07
CA CYS A 226 -4.15 -3.15 10.79
C CYS A 226 -5.20 -4.24 10.61
N PHE A 227 -5.93 -4.21 9.50
CA PHE A 227 -6.63 -5.40 9.03
C PHE A 227 -5.62 -6.35 8.44
N LEU A 228 -5.32 -7.43 9.16
CA LEU A 228 -4.54 -8.53 8.61
C LEU A 228 -5.46 -9.32 7.67
N SER A 229 -5.42 -8.99 6.38
CA SER A 229 -6.05 -9.79 5.34
C SER A 229 -5.31 -11.12 5.22
N TYR A 230 -5.97 -12.19 5.67
CA TYR A 230 -5.47 -13.55 5.49
C TYR A 230 -5.56 -13.93 4.02
N VAL A 231 -4.42 -14.10 3.36
CA VAL A 231 -4.31 -14.55 1.96
C VAL A 231 -4.05 -16.06 1.97
N PRO A 232 -5.03 -16.92 1.63
CA PRO A 232 -4.85 -18.36 1.65
C PRO A 232 -4.10 -18.82 0.40
N SER A 233 -2.76 -18.76 0.44
CA SER A 233 -1.82 -19.73 -0.16
C SER A 233 -0.43 -19.12 -0.39
N LEU A 234 0.30 -18.81 0.69
CA LEU A 234 1.76 -18.86 0.55
C LEU A 234 2.13 -20.32 0.23
N CYS A 235 2.77 -20.56 -0.92
CA CYS A 235 3.38 -21.86 -1.17
C CYS A 235 4.42 -22.12 -0.07
N HIS A 236 4.67 -23.39 0.25
CA HIS A 236 5.64 -23.75 1.29
C HIS A 236 6.98 -23.06 1.03
N ILE A 237 7.43 -22.25 2.00
CA ILE A 237 8.76 -21.66 1.97
C ILE A 237 9.77 -22.82 1.97
N PRO A 238 10.64 -22.94 0.95
CA PRO A 238 11.65 -23.98 0.91
C PRO A 238 12.53 -23.87 2.16
N LYS A 239 12.69 -24.96 2.90
CA LYS A 239 13.69 -25.00 3.97
C LYS A 239 15.06 -25.05 3.30
N ALA A 240 15.97 -24.14 3.68
CA ALA A 240 17.36 -24.24 3.31
C ALA A 240 17.86 -25.67 3.58
N LYS A 241 18.62 -26.24 2.64
CA LYS A 241 19.24 -27.55 2.88
C LYS A 241 20.28 -27.34 3.97
N GLU A 242 20.13 -28.02 5.11
CA GLU A 242 21.22 -28.15 6.07
C GLU A 242 22.39 -28.85 5.34
N GLU A 243 23.55 -28.19 5.29
CA GLU A 243 24.82 -28.75 4.83
C GLU A 243 25.44 -29.68 5.87
#